data_AF-A0A357G6Z2-F1
#
_entry.id   AF-A0A357G6Z2-F1
#
_cell.length_a   1.000
_cell.length_b   1.000
_cell.length_c   1.000
_cell.angle_alpha   90.00
_cell.angle_beta   90.00
_cell.angle_gamma   90.00
#
_symmetry.space_group_name_H-M   'P 1'
#
loop_
_entity.id
_entity.type
_entity.pdbx_description
1 polymer ?
#
loop_
_entity_poly.entity_id
_entity_poly.type
_entity_poly.pdbx_seq_one_letter_code
_entity_poly.pdbx_strand_id
1 'polypeptide(L)'
;ELGVLPPGDVRQCLVALSDSSQTLRELLNYRFEKGGLEGHSFGNLFLSALEKISGGFSKGVKEAIKILNVKGDVISVTNGNVNLFIELKNGKLVEGENQINHNYDIEKEGIRKIYLSPEARANPA
;
A
#
# COMPACT_ATOMS: atom_id res chain seq x y z
N GLU A 1 8.87 -0.67 -8.88
CA GLU A 1 8.93 0.01 -10.20
C GLU A 1 8.27 1.39 -10.27
N LEU A 2 7.48 1.87 -9.30
CA LEU A 2 7.01 3.28 -9.29
C LEU A 2 7.48 4.12 -8.10
N GLY A 3 8.22 3.55 -7.14
CA GLY A 3 8.79 4.30 -6.01
C GLY A 3 7.76 4.89 -5.05
N VAL A 4 6.51 4.43 -5.13
CA VAL A 4 5.38 4.88 -4.32
C VAL A 4 5.13 3.88 -3.19
N LEU A 5 4.66 4.36 -2.03
CA LEU A 5 4.21 3.53 -0.92
C LEU A 5 3.17 2.52 -1.42
N PRO A 6 3.18 1.24 -0.94
CA PRO A 6 2.24 0.23 -1.41
C PRO A 6 0.81 0.74 -1.21
N PRO A 7 0.11 1.15 -2.28
CA PRO A 7 -1.13 1.89 -2.13
C PRO A 7 -2.32 0.94 -1.98
N GLY A 8 -2.09 -0.37 -1.92
CA GLY A 8 -3.10 -1.41 -1.95
C GLY A 8 -4.15 -1.22 -0.87
N ASP A 9 -3.73 -1.17 0.39
CA ASP A 9 -4.68 -1.05 1.51
C ASP A 9 -5.40 0.29 1.52
N VAL A 10 -4.68 1.38 1.24
CA VAL A 10 -5.27 2.72 1.12
C VAL A 10 -6.31 2.76 0.00
N ARG A 11 -6.01 2.16 -1.16
CA ARG A 11 -6.95 2.01 -2.28
C ARG A 11 -8.18 1.23 -1.83
N GLN A 12 -8.02 0.09 -1.14
CA GLN A 12 -9.15 -0.69 -0.65
C GLN A 12 -10.04 0.13 0.30
N CYS A 13 -9.46 0.89 1.21
CA CYS A 13 -10.19 1.80 2.10
C CYS A 13 -10.94 2.88 1.32
N LEU A 14 -10.29 3.53 0.35
CA LEU A 14 -10.90 4.54 -0.50
C LEU A 14 -12.08 3.97 -1.31
N VAL A 15 -11.91 2.78 -1.90
CA VAL A 15 -12.99 2.10 -2.63
C VAL A 15 -14.14 1.75 -1.69
N ALA A 16 -13.85 1.22 -0.50
CA ALA A 16 -14.87 0.82 0.47
C ALA A 16 -15.71 2.00 0.95
N LEU A 17 -15.07 3.12 1.27
CA LEU A 17 -15.73 4.34 1.78
C LEU A 17 -16.23 5.28 0.68
N SER A 18 -15.90 5.03 -0.59
CA SER A 18 -16.42 5.81 -1.70
C SER A 18 -17.93 5.65 -1.84
N ASP A 19 -18.62 6.77 -2.00
CA ASP A 19 -20.01 6.81 -2.45
C ASP A 19 -20.03 6.77 -3.99
N SER A 20 -19.55 5.64 -4.52
CA SER A 20 -19.30 5.46 -5.95
C SER A 20 -20.12 4.33 -6.57
N SER A 21 -20.38 4.48 -7.87
CA SER A 21 -21.05 3.48 -8.68
C SER A 21 -20.25 2.17 -8.72
N GLN A 22 -20.95 1.06 -8.94
CA GLN A 22 -20.34 -0.27 -9.10
C GLN A 22 -19.20 -0.25 -10.13
N THR A 23 -19.39 0.44 -11.25
CA THR A 23 -18.37 0.59 -12.31
C THR A 23 -17.12 1.29 -11.83
N LEU A 24 -17.21 2.33 -10.98
CA LEU A 24 -16.01 3.00 -10.46
C LEU A 24 -15.23 2.09 -9.50
N ARG A 25 -15.94 1.29 -8.69
CA ARG A 25 -15.30 0.28 -7.81
C ARG A 25 -14.60 -0.79 -8.64
N GLU A 26 -15.22 -1.28 -9.70
CA GLU A 26 -14.60 -2.22 -10.64
C GLU A 26 -13.37 -1.62 -11.31
N LEU A 27 -13.46 -0.37 -11.77
CA LEU A 27 -12.34 0.34 -12.38
C LEU A 27 -11.16 0.48 -11.41
N LEU A 28 -11.38 0.88 -10.16
CA LEU A 28 -10.32 1.00 -9.17
C LEU A 28 -9.66 -0.34 -8.82
N ASN A 29 -10.42 -1.44 -8.88
CA ASN A 29 -9.91 -2.79 -8.66
C ASN A 29 -9.33 -3.46 -9.91
N TYR A 30 -9.55 -2.88 -11.09
CA TYR A 30 -9.12 -3.46 -12.35
C TYR A 30 -7.61 -3.68 -12.38
N ARG A 31 -7.22 -4.89 -12.81
CA ARG A 31 -5.84 -5.28 -13.08
C ARG A 31 -5.69 -5.55 -14.56
N PHE A 32 -4.73 -4.89 -15.19
CA PHE A 32 -4.44 -5.10 -16.59
C PHE A 32 -3.87 -6.50 -16.79
N GLU A 33 -4.44 -7.26 -17.72
CA GLU A 33 -4.07 -8.66 -17.96
C GLU A 33 -3.04 -8.82 -19.09
N LYS A 34 -2.88 -7.82 -19.95
CA LYS A 34 -2.04 -7.89 -21.15
C LYS A 34 -1.46 -6.54 -21.51
N GLY A 35 -0.36 -6.56 -22.27
CA GLY A 35 0.27 -5.36 -22.85
C GLY A 35 1.24 -4.66 -21.89
N GLY A 36 1.63 -3.42 -22.19
CA GLY A 36 2.67 -2.70 -21.45
C GLY A 36 2.33 -2.35 -19.99
N LEU A 37 1.09 -2.58 -19.55
CA LEU A 37 0.64 -2.40 -18.16
C LEU A 37 0.28 -3.73 -17.49
N GLU A 38 0.57 -4.88 -18.11
CA GLU A 38 0.25 -6.19 -17.58
C GLU A 38 0.70 -6.33 -16.11
N GLY A 39 -0.21 -6.82 -15.26
CA GLY A 39 0.01 -6.97 -13.84
C GLY A 39 -0.21 -5.69 -13.02
N HIS A 40 -0.28 -4.50 -13.61
CA HIS A 40 -0.58 -3.27 -12.87
C HIS A 40 -2.07 -3.16 -12.53
N SER A 41 -2.37 -2.54 -11.39
CA SER A 41 -3.74 -2.16 -11.02
C SER A 41 -4.01 -0.72 -11.41
N PHE A 42 -5.16 -0.45 -12.03
CA PHE A 42 -5.58 0.91 -12.37
C PHE A 42 -5.63 1.82 -11.14
N GLY A 43 -6.25 1.37 -10.04
CA GLY A 43 -6.31 2.16 -8.82
C GLY A 43 -4.93 2.51 -8.24
N ASN A 44 -3.95 1.62 -8.39
CA ASN A 44 -2.57 1.91 -7.97
C ASN A 44 -1.92 2.97 -8.87
N LEU A 45 -2.15 2.89 -10.19
CA LEU A 45 -1.66 3.90 -11.14
C LEU A 45 -2.31 5.27 -10.88
N PHE A 46 -3.62 5.28 -10.61
CA PHE A 46 -4.38 6.47 -10.23
C PHE A 46 -3.80 7.14 -8.99
N LEU A 47 -3.58 6.38 -7.91
CA LEU A 47 -2.98 6.93 -6.68
C LEU A 47 -1.53 7.37 -6.88
N SER A 48 -0.75 6.64 -7.67
CA SER A 48 0.63 7.02 -7.99
C SER A 48 0.69 8.34 -8.77
N ALA A 49 -0.25 8.57 -9.70
CA ALA A 49 -0.35 9.82 -10.42
C ALA A 49 -0.75 10.97 -9.50
N LEU A 50 -1.72 10.75 -8.60
CA LEU A 50 -2.14 11.75 -7.61
C LEU A 50 -1.02 12.12 -6.65
N GLU A 51 -0.24 11.16 -6.16
CA GLU A 51 0.94 11.43 -5.34
C GLU A 51 1.92 12.36 -6.05
N LYS A 52 2.24 12.08 -7.33
CA LYS A 52 3.17 12.89 -8.12
C LYS A 52 2.63 14.31 -8.37
N ILE A 53 1.36 14.44 -8.71
CA ILE A 53 0.73 15.74 -8.98
C ILE A 53 0.61 16.57 -7.69
N SER A 54 0.27 15.92 -6.58
CA SER A 54 0.02 16.60 -5.30
C SER A 54 1.30 16.88 -4.52
N GLY A 55 2.46 16.39 -4.98
CA GLY A 55 3.75 16.55 -4.31
C GLY A 55 3.86 15.78 -3.00
N GLY A 56 3.27 14.59 -2.93
CA GLY A 56 3.40 13.67 -1.79
C GLY A 56 2.19 12.77 -1.59
N PHE A 57 2.43 11.57 -1.04
CA PHE A 57 1.42 10.51 -0.90
C PHE A 57 0.19 10.96 -0.13
N SER A 58 0.34 11.52 1.07
CA SER A 58 -0.81 11.92 1.90
C SER A 58 -1.65 13.02 1.25
N LYS A 59 -1.02 13.92 0.47
CA LYS A 59 -1.76 14.92 -0.32
C LYS A 59 -2.52 14.26 -1.46
N GLY A 60 -1.88 13.30 -2.16
CA GLY A 60 -2.54 12.50 -3.19
C GLY A 60 -3.75 11.73 -2.67
N VAL A 61 -3.67 11.14 -1.47
CA VAL A 61 -4.81 10.47 -0.81
C VAL A 61 -5.93 11.47 -0.50
N LYS A 62 -5.61 12.68 -0.02
CA LYS A 62 -6.61 13.74 0.21
C LYS A 62 -7.33 14.15 -1.07
N GLU A 63 -6.63 14.21 -2.20
CA GLU A 63 -7.27 14.47 -3.50
C GLU A 63 -8.11 13.27 -3.96
N ALA A 64 -7.66 12.04 -3.73
CA ALA A 64 -8.43 10.84 -4.03
C ALA A 64 -9.76 10.79 -3.24
N ILE A 65 -9.75 11.17 -1.95
CA ILE A 65 -10.95 11.27 -1.11
C ILE A 65 -12.00 12.18 -1.75
N LYS A 66 -11.58 13.35 -2.26
CA LYS A 66 -12.47 14.30 -2.94
C LYS A 66 -13.00 13.75 -4.26
N ILE A 67 -12.12 13.21 -5.11
CA ILE A 67 -12.47 12.69 -6.45
C ILE A 67 -13.45 11.52 -6.34
N LEU A 68 -13.24 10.65 -5.36
CA LEU A 68 -14.03 9.44 -5.15
C LEU A 68 -15.25 9.67 -4.24
N ASN A 69 -15.50 10.92 -3.82
CA ASN A 69 -16.60 11.28 -2.91
C ASN A 69 -16.66 10.35 -1.68
N VAL A 70 -15.50 10.14 -1.05
CA VAL A 70 -15.35 9.26 0.11
C VAL A 70 -16.06 9.84 1.33
N LYS A 71 -16.82 8.99 2.04
CA LYS A 71 -17.46 9.35 3.31
C LYS A 71 -16.51 9.05 4.46
N GLY A 72 -15.88 10.10 4.99
CA GLY A 72 -14.90 10.02 6.07
C GLY A 72 -13.47 10.20 5.57
N ASP A 73 -12.50 9.81 6.39
CA ASP A 73 -11.08 9.99 6.11
C ASP A 73 -10.36 8.64 5.93
N VAL A 74 -9.36 8.63 5.04
CA VAL A 74 -8.41 7.53 4.89
C VAL A 74 -7.03 8.08 5.18
N ILE A 75 -6.42 7.60 6.27
CA ILE A 75 -5.14 8.09 6.79
C ILE A 75 -4.13 6.94 6.74
N SER A 76 -2.98 7.16 6.10
CA SER A 76 -1.87 6.20 6.14
C SER A 76 -1.20 6.21 7.52
N VAL A 77 -0.76 5.05 8.00
CA VAL A 77 -0.11 4.91 9.32
C VAL A 77 1.19 5.74 9.39
N THR A 78 1.92 5.83 8.29
CA THR A 78 3.18 6.59 8.16
C THR A 78 3.22 7.29 6.80
N ASN A 79 3.99 8.37 6.71
CA ASN A 79 4.36 9.03 5.45
C ASN A 79 5.75 8.59 4.95
N GLY A 80 6.50 7.85 5.78
CA GLY A 80 7.83 7.35 5.46
C GLY A 80 7.78 6.03 4.69
N ASN A 81 8.71 5.85 3.75
CA ASN A 81 8.95 4.58 3.08
C ASN A 81 9.65 3.62 4.05
N VAL A 82 8.94 2.60 4.52
CA VAL A 82 9.42 1.63 5.51
C VAL A 82 9.15 0.20 5.04
N ASN A 83 10.07 -0.71 5.35
CA ASN A 83 9.91 -2.13 5.09
C ASN A 83 9.72 -2.88 6.42
N LEU A 84 8.93 -3.95 6.36
CA LEU A 84 8.78 -4.90 7.46
C LEU A 84 9.94 -5.89 7.47
N PHE A 85 10.55 -6.06 8.63
CA PHE A 85 11.63 -7.02 8.86
C PHE A 85 11.24 -8.03 9.93
N ILE A 86 11.55 -9.30 9.67
CA ILE A 86 11.46 -10.38 10.63
C ILE A 86 12.84 -11.00 10.81
N GLU A 87 13.33 -11.00 12.04
CA GLU A 87 14.53 -11.71 12.45
C GLU A 87 14.12 -13.04 13.08
N LEU A 88 14.57 -14.16 12.51
CA LEU A 88 14.28 -15.51 13.00
C LEU A 88 15.21 -15.89 14.16
N LYS A 89 14.82 -16.91 14.94
CA LYS A 89 15.63 -17.41 16.06
C LYS A 89 17.00 -17.95 15.63
N ASN A 90 17.10 -18.46 14.40
CA ASN A 90 18.35 -18.94 13.82
C ASN A 90 19.24 -17.82 13.23
N GLY A 91 18.83 -16.55 13.33
CA GLY A 91 19.61 -15.41 12.82
C GLY A 91 19.24 -14.94 11.41
N LYS A 92 18.45 -15.71 10.65
CA LYS A 92 18.01 -15.31 9.30
C LYS A 92 17.11 -14.08 9.37
N LEU A 93 17.36 -13.12 8.47
CA LEU A 93 16.55 -11.93 8.29
C LEU A 93 15.64 -12.10 7.07
N VAL A 94 14.36 -11.78 7.21
CA VAL A 94 13.37 -11.76 6.14
C VAL A 94 12.88 -10.32 5.98
N GLU A 95 13.05 -9.76 4.79
CA GLU A 95 12.69 -8.39 4.46
C GLU A 95 11.50 -8.34 3.50
N GLY A 96 10.54 -7.46 3.81
CA GLY A 96 9.42 -7.14 2.96
C GLY A 96 8.26 -8.12 3.14
N GLU A 97 7.05 -7.55 3.14
CA GLU A 97 5.81 -8.31 3.38
C GLU A 97 5.64 -9.49 2.41
N ASN A 98 6.01 -9.31 1.14
CA ASN A 98 5.89 -10.38 0.15
C ASN A 98 6.78 -11.59 0.47
N GLN A 99 7.99 -11.38 0.96
CA GLN A 99 8.87 -12.48 1.37
C GLN A 99 8.37 -13.13 2.65
N ILE A 100 7.87 -12.31 3.58
CA ILE A 100 7.30 -12.78 4.85
C ILE A 100 6.11 -13.71 4.59
N ASN A 101 5.19 -13.33 3.71
CA ASN A 101 3.97 -14.11 3.43
C ASN A 101 4.23 -15.46 2.75
N HIS A 102 5.42 -15.68 2.15
CA HIS A 102 5.75 -16.90 1.41
C HIS A 102 6.93 -17.68 2.02
N ASN A 103 7.33 -17.37 3.26
CA ASN A 103 8.51 -17.97 3.88
C ASN A 103 8.13 -18.98 4.97
N TYR A 104 8.18 -20.27 4.60
CA TYR A 104 7.91 -21.40 5.49
C TYR A 104 8.92 -21.57 6.64
N ASP A 105 10.08 -20.91 6.58
CA ASP A 105 11.06 -20.97 7.67
C ASP A 105 10.57 -20.19 8.89
N ILE A 106 9.66 -19.23 8.72
CA ILE A 106 9.10 -18.45 9.84
C ILE A 106 8.40 -19.38 10.84
N GLU A 107 7.61 -20.34 10.36
CA GLU A 107 6.89 -21.30 11.20
C GLU A 107 7.83 -22.32 11.85
N LYS A 108 8.86 -22.76 11.11
CA LYS A 108 9.82 -23.77 11.57
C LYS A 108 10.79 -23.23 12.61
N GLU A 109 11.40 -22.09 12.31
CA GLU A 109 12.49 -21.52 13.10
C GLU A 109 11.96 -20.62 14.22
N GLY A 110 10.76 -20.06 14.03
CA GLY A 110 10.14 -19.12 14.94
C GLY A 110 10.73 -17.71 14.87
N ILE A 111 9.93 -16.74 15.27
CA ILE A 111 10.27 -15.32 15.24
C ILE A 111 11.05 -14.95 16.50
N ARG A 112 12.16 -14.22 16.34
CA ARG A 112 12.90 -13.56 17.41
C ARG A 112 12.49 -12.09 17.55
N LYS A 113 12.37 -11.36 16.44
CA LYS A 113 12.01 -9.94 16.43
C LYS A 113 11.26 -9.56 15.16
N ILE A 114 10.30 -8.63 15.29
CA ILE A 114 9.61 -7.97 14.19
C ILE A 114 9.82 -6.46 14.34
N TYR A 115 10.16 -5.76 13.27
CA TYR A 115 10.36 -4.31 13.29
C TYR A 115 10.23 -3.69 11.90
N LEU A 116 10.06 -2.36 11.86
CA LEU A 116 10.09 -1.58 10.64
C LEU A 116 11.48 -0.94 10.48
N SER A 117 12.02 -0.93 9.26
CA SER A 117 13.25 -0.21 8.94
C SER A 117 13.11 0.56 7.61
N PRO A 118 13.42 1.86 7.58
CA PRO A 118 13.75 2.71 8.73
C PRO A 118 12.59 2.78 9.75
N GLU A 119 12.87 3.27 10.96
CA GLU A 119 11.85 3.41 11.99
C GLU A 119 10.70 4.29 11.49
N ALA A 120 9.47 3.77 11.54
CA ALA A 120 8.30 4.48 11.07
C ALA A 120 7.92 5.61 12.02
N ARG A 121 7.60 6.77 11.45
CA ARG A 121 7.00 7.87 12.19
C ARG A 121 5.51 7.89 11.92
N ALA A 122 4.71 7.92 12.98
CA ALA A 122 3.28 8.04 12.88
C ALA A 122 2.90 9.28 12.06
N ASN A 123 1.90 9.12 11.19
CA ASN A 123 1.35 10.23 10.43
C ASN A 123 0.67 11.22 11.39
N PRO A 124 1.06 12.51 11.40
CA PRO A 124 0.48 13.51 12.32
C PRO A 124 -0.88 14.07 11.85
N ALA A 125 -1.39 13.57 10.73
CA ALA A 125 -2.60 14.05 10.06
C ALA A 125 -3.88 13.81 10.87
#